data_AF-A0A2D6ETL8-F1
#
_entry.id   AF-A0A2D6ETL8-F1
#
_cell.length_a   1.000
_cell.length_b   1.000
_cell.length_c   1.000
_cell.angle_alpha   90.00
_cell.angle_beta   90.00
_cell.angle_gamma   90.00
#
_symmetry.space_group_name_H-M   'P 1'
#
loop_
_entity.id
_entity.type
_entity.pdbx_description
1 polymer ?
#
loop_
_entity_poly.entity_id
_entity_poly.type
_entity_poly.pdbx_seq_one_letter_code
_entity_poly.pdbx_strand_id
1 'polypeptide(L)'
;MKLSLKHQLSAYFYGRRHAVLIAFVSILIVVWIPHPLCAQESKKDSQLQTIAFKLFQEKENLQILRSQVVEKNNTAAIFDEQPLSYYSLMDSIDRIYILCGYEYEILEIAPKLKKAFKPKYYQRRSKRLLQTIDGITTEQNTIDMLFKETQNRSIINLVDQTKKSIQSILSLMEYGVKILEPETD
;
A
#
# COMPACT_ATOMS: atom_id res chain seq x y z
N MET A 1 -52.85 -51.50 10.96
CA MET A 1 -51.65 -52.31 10.64
C MET A 1 -50.48 -51.84 11.50
N LYS A 2 -50.05 -52.62 12.49
CA LYS A 2 -48.83 -52.33 13.28
C LYS A 2 -47.62 -52.84 12.50
N LEU A 3 -46.75 -51.95 12.05
CA LEU A 3 -45.48 -52.31 11.42
C LEU A 3 -44.63 -53.11 12.42
N SER A 4 -44.14 -54.27 11.98
CA SER A 4 -43.29 -55.16 12.76
C SER A 4 -42.08 -54.41 13.31
N LEU A 5 -41.68 -54.73 14.55
CA LEU A 5 -40.55 -54.12 15.28
C LEU A 5 -39.25 -54.05 14.46
N LYS A 6 -39.04 -55.01 13.55
CA LYS A 6 -37.91 -55.03 12.61
C LYS A 6 -37.92 -53.86 11.62
N HIS A 7 -39.10 -53.45 11.14
CA HIS A 7 -39.26 -52.31 10.24
C HIS A 7 -39.10 -50.97 10.97
N GLN A 8 -39.51 -50.89 12.24
CA GLN A 8 -39.29 -49.69 13.06
C GLN A 8 -37.80 -49.49 13.37
N LEU A 9 -37.09 -50.58 13.69
CA LEU A 9 -35.64 -50.54 13.90
C LEU A 9 -34.89 -50.20 12.60
N SER A 10 -35.25 -50.80 11.46
CA SER A 10 -34.58 -50.48 10.19
C SER A 10 -34.80 -49.03 9.76
N ALA A 11 -36.03 -48.50 9.90
CA ALA A 11 -36.34 -47.10 9.63
C ALA A 11 -35.59 -46.15 10.58
N TYR A 12 -35.43 -46.52 11.85
CA TYR A 12 -34.66 -45.74 12.82
C TYR A 12 -33.15 -45.71 12.48
N PHE A 13 -32.55 -46.85 12.13
CA PHE A 13 -31.14 -46.89 11.70
C PHE A 13 -30.90 -46.19 10.36
N TYR A 14 -31.87 -46.24 9.44
CA TYR A 14 -31.81 -45.54 8.16
C TYR A 14 -31.91 -44.02 8.35
N GLY A 15 -32.86 -43.54 9.16
CA GLY A 15 -33.01 -42.12 9.50
C GLY A 15 -31.80 -41.57 10.26
N ARG A 16 -31.21 -42.34 11.19
CA ARG A 16 -30.02 -41.91 11.94
C ARG A 16 -28.77 -41.80 11.06
N ARG A 17 -28.57 -42.71 10.11
CA ARG A 17 -27.46 -42.63 9.14
C ARG A 17 -27.58 -41.40 8.24
N HIS A 18 -28.79 -41.08 7.79
CA HIS A 18 -29.03 -39.88 6.97
C HIS A 18 -28.91 -38.59 7.77
N ALA A 19 -29.37 -38.57 9.02
CA ALA A 19 -29.19 -37.40 9.89
C ALA A 19 -27.71 -37.12 10.17
N VAL A 20 -26.90 -38.17 10.38
CA VAL A 20 -25.44 -38.04 10.54
C VAL A 20 -24.79 -37.57 9.23
N LEU A 21 -25.21 -38.10 8.09
CA LEU A 21 -24.71 -37.67 6.78
C LEU A 21 -25.05 -36.19 6.52
N ILE A 22 -26.28 -35.76 6.80
CA ILE A 22 -26.73 -34.37 6.66
C ILE A 22 -25.95 -33.46 7.61
N ALA A 23 -25.77 -33.84 8.88
CA ALA A 23 -24.98 -33.07 9.82
C ALA A 23 -23.52 -32.96 9.37
N PHE A 24 -22.93 -34.05 8.87
CA PHE A 24 -21.56 -34.06 8.37
C PHE A 24 -21.40 -33.17 7.14
N VAL A 25 -22.32 -33.25 6.17
CA VAL A 25 -22.35 -32.38 4.98
C VAL A 25 -22.58 -30.92 5.37
N SER A 26 -23.44 -30.64 6.35
CA SER A 26 -23.69 -29.27 6.85
C SER A 26 -22.45 -28.66 7.50
N ILE A 27 -21.73 -29.44 8.31
CA ILE A 27 -20.44 -29.02 8.90
C ILE A 27 -19.40 -28.82 7.80
N LEU A 28 -19.32 -29.71 6.82
CA LEU A 28 -18.40 -29.57 5.69
C LEU A 28 -18.69 -28.29 4.91
N ILE A 29 -19.94 -27.96 4.61
CA ILE A 29 -20.31 -26.71 3.92
C ILE A 29 -19.92 -25.47 4.76
N VAL A 30 -20.13 -25.49 6.07
CA VAL A 30 -19.79 -24.36 6.96
C VAL A 30 -18.27 -24.19 7.15
N VAL A 31 -17.51 -25.30 7.15
CA VAL A 31 -16.05 -25.29 7.38
C VAL A 31 -15.25 -25.12 6.09
N TRP A 32 -15.76 -25.58 4.93
CA TRP A 32 -15.07 -25.56 3.63
C TRP A 32 -15.56 -24.50 2.65
N ILE A 33 -16.56 -23.68 2.98
CA ILE A 33 -16.72 -22.41 2.28
C ILE A 33 -15.78 -21.43 2.99
N PRO A 34 -14.52 -21.24 2.54
CA PRO A 34 -13.80 -20.04 2.91
C PRO A 34 -14.70 -18.91 2.43
N HIS A 35 -15.28 -18.16 3.37
CA HIS A 35 -16.11 -17.01 3.02
C HIS A 35 -15.31 -16.20 2.00
N PRO A 36 -15.78 -16.04 0.75
CA PRO A 36 -14.96 -15.40 -0.30
C PRO A 36 -14.50 -14.00 0.12
N LEU A 37 -15.29 -13.35 0.97
CA LEU A 37 -14.98 -12.10 1.66
C LEU A 37 -13.73 -12.17 2.56
N CYS A 38 -13.56 -13.25 3.32
CA CYS A 38 -12.39 -13.43 4.21
C CYS A 38 -11.11 -13.73 3.41
N ALA A 39 -11.21 -14.47 2.30
CA ALA A 39 -10.08 -14.73 1.41
C ALA A 39 -9.67 -13.48 0.60
N GLN A 40 -10.63 -12.68 0.15
CA GLN A 40 -10.38 -11.39 -0.52
C GLN A 40 -9.75 -10.35 0.42
N GLU A 41 -10.22 -10.25 1.67
CA GLU A 41 -9.66 -9.32 2.66
C GLU A 41 -8.21 -9.69 3.00
N SER A 42 -7.92 -10.99 3.17
CA SER A 42 -6.55 -11.50 3.34
C SER A 42 -5.62 -11.13 2.17
N LYS A 43 -6.14 -11.18 0.93
CA LYS A 43 -5.38 -10.76 -0.27
C LYS A 43 -5.09 -9.26 -0.27
N LYS A 44 -6.08 -8.41 0.04
CA LYS A 44 -5.90 -6.95 0.12
C LYS A 44 -4.90 -6.58 1.22
N ASP A 45 -5.02 -7.16 2.41
CA ASP A 45 -4.10 -6.94 3.52
C ASP A 45 -2.65 -7.34 3.14
N SER A 46 -2.46 -8.47 2.44
CA SER A 46 -1.14 -8.89 1.94
C SER A 46 -0.55 -7.93 0.90
N GLN A 47 -1.38 -7.40 -0.01
CA GLN A 47 -0.92 -6.41 -0.99
C GLN A 47 -0.51 -5.09 -0.30
N LEU A 48 -1.28 -4.64 0.70
CA LEU A 48 -0.96 -3.43 1.47
C LEU A 48 0.35 -3.59 2.25
N GLN A 49 0.61 -4.75 2.84
CA GLN A 49 1.89 -5.04 3.49
C GLN A 49 3.07 -5.04 2.50
N THR A 50 2.84 -5.56 1.28
CA THR A 50 3.86 -5.53 0.22
C THR A 50 4.19 -4.09 -0.18
N ILE A 51 3.17 -3.23 -0.29
CA ILE A 51 3.36 -1.79 -0.57
C ILE A 51 4.10 -1.12 0.58
N ALA A 52 3.72 -1.37 1.82
CA ALA A 52 4.40 -0.84 3.00
C ALA A 52 5.90 -1.19 2.96
N PHE A 53 6.24 -2.44 2.69
CA PHE A 53 7.63 -2.87 2.58
C PHE A 53 8.39 -2.16 1.45
N LYS A 54 7.78 -1.98 0.28
CA LYS A 54 8.39 -1.24 -0.82
C LYS A 54 8.58 0.24 -0.51
N LEU A 55 7.61 0.88 0.15
CA LEU A 55 7.74 2.26 0.63
C LEU A 55 8.90 2.38 1.62
N PHE A 56 9.05 1.43 2.54
CA PHE A 56 10.21 1.40 3.44
C PHE A 56 11.54 1.34 2.68
N GLN A 57 11.65 0.46 1.66
CA GLN A 57 12.87 0.38 0.84
C GLN A 57 13.17 1.68 0.07
N GLU A 58 12.14 2.30 -0.52
CA GLU A 58 12.29 3.56 -1.24
C GLU A 58 12.62 4.74 -0.32
N LYS A 59 12.12 4.72 0.92
CA LYS A 59 12.49 5.70 1.96
C LYS A 59 13.99 5.65 2.27
N GLU A 60 14.55 4.44 2.44
CA GLU A 60 15.99 4.27 2.64
C GLU A 60 16.79 4.74 1.42
N ASN A 61 16.30 4.44 0.21
CA ASN A 61 16.92 4.92 -1.02
C ASN A 61 16.95 6.46 -1.11
N LEU A 62 15.85 7.14 -0.73
CA LEU A 62 15.81 8.59 -0.66
C LEU A 62 16.83 9.17 0.33
N GLN A 63 17.05 8.51 1.46
CA GLN A 63 18.05 8.94 2.44
C GLN A 63 19.48 8.85 1.87
N ILE A 64 19.75 7.82 1.06
CA ILE A 64 21.02 7.69 0.34
C ILE A 64 21.16 8.84 -0.69
N LEU A 65 20.13 9.07 -1.51
CA LEU A 65 20.14 10.14 -2.52
C LEU A 65 20.31 11.52 -1.88
N ARG A 66 19.62 11.78 -0.77
CA ARG A 66 19.80 12.99 0.06
C ARG A 66 21.26 13.19 0.46
N SER A 67 21.89 12.12 0.95
CA SER A 67 23.29 12.17 1.40
C SER A 67 24.23 12.48 0.23
N GLN A 68 23.98 11.89 -0.94
CA GLN A 68 24.73 12.19 -2.16
C GLN A 68 24.56 13.65 -2.61
N VAL A 69 23.35 14.23 -2.51
CA VAL A 69 23.11 15.63 -2.83
C VAL A 69 23.90 16.55 -1.90
N VAL A 70 23.90 16.27 -0.59
CA VAL A 70 24.69 17.02 0.40
C VAL A 70 26.19 16.90 0.13
N GLU A 71 26.70 15.70 -0.13
CA GLU A 71 28.11 15.46 -0.43
C GLU A 71 28.55 16.22 -1.68
N LYS A 72 27.74 16.19 -2.75
CA LYS A 72 28.01 16.91 -4.00
C LYS A 72 28.01 18.43 -3.82
N ASN A 73 27.13 18.94 -2.95
CA ASN A 73 27.13 20.36 -2.61
C ASN A 73 28.43 20.75 -1.89
N ASN A 74 28.81 19.98 -0.87
CA ASN A 74 29.99 20.27 -0.05
C ASN A 74 31.33 20.13 -0.81
N THR A 75 31.41 19.22 -1.78
CA THR A 75 32.67 18.91 -2.48
C THR A 75 32.97 19.83 -3.65
N ALA A 76 31.96 20.39 -4.29
CA ALA A 76 32.16 21.10 -5.55
C ALA A 76 31.44 22.45 -5.61
N ALA A 77 30.84 22.93 -4.50
CA ALA A 77 30.14 24.21 -4.41
C ALA A 77 29.13 24.42 -5.55
N ILE A 78 28.66 23.32 -6.16
CA ILE A 78 28.03 23.41 -7.48
C ILE A 78 26.67 24.08 -7.38
N PHE A 79 26.05 24.00 -6.21
CA PHE A 79 24.80 24.68 -5.96
C PHE A 79 24.97 26.06 -5.31
N ASP A 80 26.20 26.53 -5.07
CA ASP A 80 26.43 27.91 -4.61
C ASP A 80 26.06 28.92 -5.71
N GLU A 81 26.17 28.51 -6.99
CA GLU A 81 25.71 29.30 -8.15
C GLU A 81 24.19 29.23 -8.36
N GLN A 82 23.52 28.20 -7.82
CA GLN A 82 22.08 27.96 -7.96
C GLN A 82 21.44 27.48 -6.64
N PRO A 83 21.47 28.30 -5.58
CA PRO A 83 21.08 27.87 -4.23
C PRO A 83 19.60 27.49 -4.16
N LEU A 84 18.74 28.18 -4.91
CA LEU A 84 17.31 27.89 -4.98
C LEU A 84 17.03 26.49 -5.54
N SER A 85 17.77 26.06 -6.56
CA SER A 85 17.62 24.72 -7.16
C SER A 85 17.98 23.63 -6.14
N TYR A 86 19.04 23.83 -5.34
CA TYR A 86 19.42 22.92 -4.27
C TYR A 86 18.39 22.81 -3.16
N TYR A 87 17.96 23.94 -2.61
CA TYR A 87 16.97 23.94 -1.52
C TYR A 87 15.63 23.34 -1.98
N SER A 88 15.24 23.59 -3.22
CA SER A 88 14.01 23.00 -3.79
C SER A 88 14.12 21.48 -3.93
N LEU A 89 15.28 20.97 -4.38
CA LEU A 89 15.53 19.52 -4.45
C LEU A 89 15.54 18.88 -3.07
N MET A 90 16.24 19.48 -2.10
CA MET A 90 16.32 19.00 -0.72
C MET A 90 14.94 18.99 -0.04
N ASP A 91 14.17 20.07 -0.19
CA ASP A 91 12.81 20.14 0.36
C ASP A 91 11.89 19.07 -0.25
N SER A 92 12.00 18.82 -1.56
CA SER A 92 11.24 17.75 -2.20
C SER A 92 11.60 16.36 -1.67
N ILE A 93 12.90 16.09 -1.48
CA ILE A 93 13.37 14.84 -0.87
C ILE A 93 12.84 14.70 0.55
N ASP A 94 12.98 15.73 1.38
CA ASP A 94 12.59 15.69 2.80
C ASP A 94 11.06 15.53 2.95
N ARG A 95 10.27 16.21 2.13
CA ARG A 95 8.80 16.08 2.14
C ARG A 95 8.35 14.69 1.73
N ILE A 96 8.94 14.11 0.68
CA ILE A 96 8.61 12.73 0.29
C ILE A 96 9.09 11.72 1.33
N TYR A 97 10.27 11.92 1.92
CA TYR A 97 10.77 11.06 2.99
C TYR A 97 9.79 10.97 4.17
N ILE A 98 9.29 12.13 4.62
CA ILE A 98 8.29 12.21 5.70
C ILE A 98 7.00 11.52 5.28
N LEU A 99 6.49 11.83 4.07
CA LEU A 99 5.25 11.24 3.56
C LEU A 99 5.36 9.71 3.46
N CYS A 100 6.49 9.21 2.97
CA CYS A 100 6.79 7.78 2.84
C CYS A 100 6.80 7.08 4.20
N GLY A 101 7.42 7.69 5.21
CA GLY A 101 7.39 7.19 6.59
C GLY A 101 5.97 7.10 7.17
N TYR A 102 5.18 8.15 6.99
CA TYR A 102 3.80 8.19 7.46
C TYR A 102 2.89 7.18 6.75
N GLU A 103 3.05 7.01 5.44
CA GLU A 103 2.30 6.00 4.69
C GLU A 103 2.71 4.58 5.06
N TYR A 104 4.01 4.33 5.23
CA TYR A 104 4.52 3.05 5.72
C TYR A 104 3.88 2.65 7.06
N GLU A 105 3.98 3.52 8.07
CA GLU A 105 3.48 3.23 9.42
C GLU A 105 1.99 2.89 9.41
N ILE A 106 1.22 3.58 8.58
CA ILE A 106 -0.22 3.36 8.53
C ILE A 106 -0.58 2.12 7.74
N LEU A 107 0.09 1.82 6.64
CA LEU A 107 -0.12 0.54 5.95
C LEU A 107 0.30 -0.65 6.81
N GLU A 108 1.24 -0.48 7.74
CA GLU A 108 1.61 -1.50 8.71
C GLU A 108 0.55 -1.71 9.81
N ILE A 109 -0.09 -0.62 10.26
CA ILE A 109 -1.15 -0.66 11.28
C ILE A 109 -2.51 -1.03 10.68
N ALA A 110 -2.71 -0.76 9.39
CA ALA A 110 -3.95 -0.96 8.64
C ALA A 110 -4.61 -2.34 8.85
N PRO A 111 -3.89 -3.47 8.74
CA PRO A 111 -4.46 -4.80 9.00
C PRO A 111 -4.98 -4.99 10.43
N LYS A 112 -4.40 -4.26 11.40
CA LYS A 112 -4.70 -4.37 12.85
C LYS A 112 -5.94 -3.55 13.26
N LEU A 113 -6.45 -2.67 12.39
CA LEU A 113 -7.64 -1.87 12.66
C LEU A 113 -8.91 -2.73 12.68
N LYS A 114 -9.86 -2.38 13.57
CA LYS A 114 -11.19 -3.01 13.58
C LYS A 114 -11.91 -2.79 12.24
N LYS A 115 -12.49 -3.85 11.68
CA LYS A 115 -13.13 -3.87 10.34
C LYS A 115 -14.09 -2.71 10.08
N ALA A 116 -14.92 -2.33 11.07
CA ALA A 116 -15.91 -1.25 10.93
C ALA A 116 -15.29 0.15 10.72
N PHE A 117 -14.02 0.37 11.10
CA PHE A 117 -13.37 1.67 11.02
C PHE A 117 -12.49 1.83 9.79
N LYS A 118 -12.04 0.71 9.19
CA LYS A 118 -11.15 0.67 8.02
C LYS A 118 -11.67 1.55 6.87
N PRO A 119 -12.92 1.41 6.37
CA PRO A 119 -13.35 2.13 5.16
C PRO A 119 -13.37 3.65 5.31
N LYS A 120 -13.95 4.17 6.39
CA LYS A 120 -14.07 5.62 6.63
C LYS A 120 -12.72 6.26 6.92
N TYR A 121 -11.83 5.54 7.60
CA TYR A 121 -10.46 5.99 7.85
C TYR A 121 -9.68 6.09 6.53
N TYR A 122 -9.74 5.05 5.68
CA TYR A 122 -9.04 5.04 4.40
C TYR A 122 -9.58 6.07 3.41
N GLN A 123 -10.90 6.25 3.29
CA GLN A 123 -11.48 7.21 2.34
C GLN A 123 -11.09 8.66 2.63
N ARG A 124 -11.08 9.07 3.90
CA ARG A 124 -10.66 10.44 4.27
C ARG A 124 -9.17 10.65 4.03
N ARG A 125 -8.37 9.62 4.26
CA ARG A 125 -6.93 9.63 4.07
C ARG A 125 -6.57 9.64 2.58
N SER A 126 -7.17 8.76 1.78
CA SER A 126 -6.90 8.64 0.34
C SER A 126 -7.09 9.98 -0.37
N LYS A 127 -8.18 10.70 -0.06
CA LYS A 127 -8.42 12.03 -0.63
C LYS A 127 -7.30 13.03 -0.30
N ARG A 128 -6.83 13.09 0.95
CA ARG A 128 -5.74 14.00 1.36
C ARG A 128 -4.40 13.58 0.76
N LEU A 129 -4.15 12.29 0.70
CA LEU A 129 -2.93 11.72 0.13
C LEU A 129 -2.85 12.05 -1.36
N LEU A 130 -3.91 11.83 -2.14
CA LEU A 130 -3.96 12.18 -3.56
C LEU A 130 -3.73 13.68 -3.80
N GLN A 131 -4.37 14.55 -3.02
CA GLN A 131 -4.12 16.00 -3.09
C GLN A 131 -2.66 16.37 -2.82
N THR A 132 -2.01 15.65 -1.90
CA THR A 132 -0.59 15.85 -1.57
C THR A 132 0.29 15.36 -2.70
N ILE A 133 -0.02 14.19 -3.29
CA ILE A 133 0.68 13.61 -4.44
C ILE A 133 0.62 14.56 -5.65
N ASP A 134 -0.56 15.11 -5.97
CA ASP A 134 -0.73 16.06 -7.07
C ASP A 134 0.10 17.33 -6.86
N GLY A 135 0.13 17.86 -5.62
CA GLY A 135 0.95 19.00 -5.25
C GLY A 135 2.44 18.75 -5.49
N ILE A 136 2.96 17.61 -5.01
CA ILE A 136 4.38 17.27 -5.15
C ILE A 136 4.74 17.00 -6.61
N THR A 137 3.86 16.37 -7.39
CA THR A 137 4.05 16.16 -8.83
C THR A 137 4.21 17.49 -9.57
N THR A 138 3.45 18.51 -9.19
CA THR A 138 3.55 19.85 -9.76
C THR A 138 4.88 20.53 -9.39
N GLU A 139 5.33 20.35 -8.15
CA GLU A 139 6.62 20.88 -7.66
C GLU A 139 7.81 20.22 -8.37
N GLN A 140 7.74 18.93 -8.68
CA GLN A 140 8.77 18.19 -9.44
C GLN A 140 9.01 18.80 -10.84
N ASN A 141 7.96 19.29 -11.50
CA ASN A 141 8.09 20.01 -12.78
C ASN A 141 8.79 21.38 -12.63
N THR A 142 8.66 22.01 -11.46
CA THR A 142 9.34 23.28 -11.16
C THR A 142 10.83 23.04 -10.94
N ILE A 143 11.19 21.95 -10.26
CA ILE A 143 12.58 21.51 -10.09
C ILE A 143 13.24 21.27 -11.45
N ASP A 144 12.54 20.64 -12.40
CA ASP A 144 13.04 20.46 -13.77
C ASP A 144 13.41 21.77 -14.44
N MET A 145 12.57 22.80 -14.31
CA MET A 145 12.87 24.11 -14.88
C MET A 145 14.10 24.74 -14.25
N LEU A 146 14.29 24.56 -12.94
CA LEU A 146 15.43 25.11 -12.19
C LEU A 146 16.78 24.45 -12.53
N PHE A 147 16.77 23.21 -13.05
CA PHE A 147 17.97 22.46 -13.42
C PHE A 147 18.23 22.38 -14.94
N LYS A 148 17.34 22.92 -15.78
CA LYS A 148 17.50 22.93 -17.25
C LYS A 148 18.77 23.62 -17.73
N GLU A 149 19.26 24.61 -16.99
CA GLU A 149 20.42 25.42 -17.36
C GLU A 149 21.74 24.87 -16.82
N THR A 150 21.69 23.88 -15.92
CA THR A 150 22.88 23.27 -15.34
C THR A 150 23.60 22.40 -16.38
N GLN A 151 24.87 22.67 -16.68
CA GLN A 151 25.67 21.85 -17.61
C GLN A 151 26.38 20.65 -16.93
N ASN A 152 26.28 20.55 -15.60
CA ASN A 152 26.95 19.50 -14.82
C ASN A 152 26.20 18.17 -14.91
N ARG A 153 26.72 17.23 -15.73
CA ARG A 153 26.15 15.89 -15.92
C ARG A 153 25.99 15.08 -14.63
N SER A 154 26.90 15.25 -13.65
CA SER A 154 26.80 14.53 -12.39
C SER A 154 25.58 14.96 -11.58
N ILE A 155 25.19 16.24 -11.67
CA ILE A 155 24.00 16.77 -10.99
C ILE A 155 22.75 16.37 -11.73
N ILE A 156 22.73 16.52 -13.05
CA ILE A 156 21.58 16.09 -13.88
C ILE A 156 21.24 14.63 -13.56
N ASN A 157 22.23 13.75 -13.54
CA ASN A 157 22.02 12.34 -13.21
C ASN A 157 21.44 12.12 -11.80
N LEU A 158 21.92 12.87 -10.81
CA LEU A 158 21.46 12.75 -9.42
C LEU A 158 20.02 13.29 -9.25
N VAL A 159 19.71 14.40 -9.92
CA VAL A 159 18.35 14.97 -9.99
C VAL A 159 17.43 13.94 -10.65
N ASP A 160 17.80 13.40 -11.81
CA ASP A 160 17.00 12.39 -12.52
C ASP A 160 16.76 11.12 -11.68
N GLN A 161 17.77 10.64 -10.96
CA GLN A 161 17.63 9.51 -10.03
C GLN A 161 16.65 9.83 -8.89
N THR A 162 16.77 11.02 -8.32
CA THR A 162 15.89 11.50 -7.26
C THR A 162 14.44 11.58 -7.74
N LYS A 163 14.22 12.18 -8.91
CA LYS A 163 12.90 12.28 -9.53
C LYS A 163 12.28 10.92 -9.78
N LYS A 164 13.05 9.96 -10.31
CA LYS A 164 12.57 8.60 -10.55
C LYS A 164 12.15 7.89 -9.26
N SER A 165 12.92 8.03 -8.18
CA SER A 165 12.57 7.46 -6.88
C SER A 165 11.30 8.13 -6.32
N ILE A 166 11.21 9.47 -6.39
CA ILE A 166 9.99 10.18 -5.98
C ILE A 166 8.77 9.70 -6.78
N GLN A 167 8.86 9.61 -8.10
CA GLN A 167 7.76 9.14 -8.94
C GLN A 167 7.36 7.67 -8.63
N SER A 168 8.34 6.81 -8.34
CA SER A 168 8.12 5.43 -7.88
C SER A 168 7.29 5.41 -6.60
N ILE A 169 7.67 6.23 -5.61
CA ILE A 169 6.99 6.35 -4.32
C ILE A 169 5.56 6.85 -4.50
N LEU A 170 5.36 7.93 -5.27
CA LEU A 170 4.03 8.48 -5.55
C LEU A 170 3.14 7.42 -6.19
N SER A 171 3.66 6.68 -7.18
CA SER A 171 2.93 5.60 -7.85
C SER A 171 2.55 4.46 -6.89
N LEU A 172 3.44 4.10 -5.95
CA LEU A 172 3.17 3.10 -4.93
C LEU A 172 2.07 3.58 -3.96
N MET A 173 2.08 4.84 -3.57
CA MET A 173 1.07 5.44 -2.70
C MET A 173 -0.30 5.49 -3.40
N GLU A 174 -0.36 5.91 -4.67
CA GLU A 174 -1.59 5.87 -5.48
C GLU A 174 -2.14 4.45 -5.61
N TYR A 175 -1.26 3.47 -5.85
CA TYR A 175 -1.69 2.08 -5.93
C TYR A 175 -2.23 1.58 -4.58
N GLY A 176 -1.59 1.97 -3.47
CA GLY A 176 -2.10 1.70 -2.12
C GLY A 176 -3.50 2.27 -1.91
N VAL A 177 -3.75 3.50 -2.35
CA VAL A 177 -5.08 4.12 -2.33
C VAL A 177 -6.10 3.28 -3.10
N LYS A 178 -5.79 2.85 -4.32
CA LYS A 178 -6.69 2.04 -5.15
C LYS A 178 -7.11 0.72 -4.50
N ILE A 179 -6.22 0.09 -3.73
CA ILE A 179 -6.55 -1.14 -2.99
C ILE A 179 -7.51 -0.86 -1.82
N LEU A 180 -7.34 0.31 -1.19
CA LEU A 180 -8.09 0.74 -0.02
C LEU A 180 -9.47 1.34 -0.36
N GLU A 181 -9.64 1.85 -1.58
CA GLU A 181 -10.93 2.33 -2.05
C GLU A 181 -11.92 1.16 -2.19
N PRO A 182 -13.17 1.34 -1.76
CA PRO A 182 -14.20 0.35 -2.03
C PRO A 182 -14.32 0.16 -3.55
N GLU A 183 -14.43 -1.08 -3.99
CA GLU A 183 -14.83 -1.37 -5.38
C GLU A 183 -16.19 -0.70 -5.58
N THR A 184 -16.23 0.37 -6.37
CA THR A 184 -17.48 0.97 -6.82
C THR A 184 -18.12 -0.02 -7.80
N ASP A 185 -19.29 -0.55 -7.42
CA ASP A 185 -20.18 -1.33 -8.29
C ASP A 185 -20.55 -0.57 -9.57
#